data_AF-A0A930FLS5-F1
#
_entry.id   AF-A0A930FLS5-F1
#
_cell.length_a   1.000
_cell.length_b   1.000
_cell.length_c   1.000
_cell.angle_alpha   90.00
_cell.angle_beta   90.00
_cell.angle_gamma   90.00
#
_symmetry.space_group_name_H-M   'P 1'
#
loop_
_entity.id
_entity.type
_entity.pdbx_description
1 polymer ?
#
loop_
_entity_poly.entity_id
_entity_poly.type
_entity_poly.pdbx_seq_one_letter_code
_entity_poly.pdbx_strand_id
1 'polypeptide(L)'
;ASYKRKSHYLLPVFLLMITFVLFFFEPIYSHLTYEYLPIFLANYFTKVNGSVFTLFPWFGYASLGGFMGYMFYKYREHPHLYRNAILLYIVLGIFFLTFPYWAGEIGKETHYYTLELIAGGDYLIKRIGNVLLFFALFMLLRKVITSTLLQKIGQNTLTIYVVHYIMLYGSFTGLGLYRFFHDKLNPYEAVIGAVLFVVGTLLVTFAYLNKEAIIDQKIDGIKAKIGQGIGRGFDSIKNTIKRFFS
;
A
#
# COMPACT_ATOMS: atom_id res chain seq x y z
N ALA A 1 -8.09 -17.15 26.93
CA ALA A 1 -8.72 -18.14 26.03
C ALA A 1 -7.77 -18.44 24.88
N SER A 2 -7.19 -19.66 24.85
CA SER A 2 -6.27 -20.10 23.80
C SER A 2 -7.05 -20.40 22.52
N TYR A 3 -6.96 -19.52 21.53
CA TYR A 3 -7.51 -19.76 20.20
C TYR A 3 -6.68 -20.87 19.53
N LYS A 4 -7.19 -22.10 19.54
CA LYS A 4 -6.64 -23.22 18.76
C LYS A 4 -6.58 -22.79 17.28
N ARG A 5 -5.39 -22.37 16.80
CA ARG A 5 -5.09 -22.08 15.39
C ARG A 5 -5.28 -23.36 14.56
N LYS A 6 -6.50 -23.63 14.11
CA LYS A 6 -6.74 -24.67 13.12
C LYS A 6 -6.24 -24.18 11.75
N SER A 7 -5.18 -24.84 11.31
CA SER A 7 -4.50 -24.80 10.01
C SER A 7 -3.86 -23.48 9.59
N HIS A 8 -2.55 -23.40 9.83
CA HIS A 8 -1.65 -22.41 9.25
C HIS A 8 -1.66 -22.38 7.71
N TYR A 9 -2.22 -23.39 7.03
CA TYR A 9 -2.18 -23.50 5.57
C TYR A 9 -3.50 -23.12 4.88
N LEU A 10 -4.61 -22.98 5.61
CA LEU A 10 -5.91 -22.65 5.00
C LEU A 10 -5.89 -21.29 4.31
N LEU A 11 -5.41 -20.25 5.01
CA LEU A 11 -5.37 -18.89 4.49
C LEU A 11 -4.55 -18.75 3.20
N PRO A 12 -3.26 -19.18 3.13
CA PRO A 12 -2.49 -19.03 1.90
C PRO A 12 -3.06 -19.84 0.73
N VAL A 13 -3.57 -21.05 0.99
CA VAL A 13 -4.23 -21.86 -0.07
C VAL A 13 -5.47 -21.16 -0.58
N PHE A 14 -6.31 -20.64 0.32
CA PHE A 14 -7.51 -19.89 -0.05
C PHE A 14 -7.19 -18.64 -0.88
N LEU A 15 -6.18 -17.86 -0.47
CA LEU A 15 -5.74 -16.67 -1.22
C LEU A 15 -5.22 -17.04 -2.61
N LEU A 16 -4.44 -18.13 -2.73
CA LEU A 16 -3.93 -18.59 -4.02
C LEU A 16 -5.05 -19.11 -4.92
N MET A 17 -6.03 -19.82 -4.36
CA MET A 17 -7.21 -20.29 -5.09
C MET A 17 -8.05 -19.11 -5.61
N ILE A 18 -8.26 -18.06 -4.81
CA ILE A 18 -8.92 -16.84 -5.27
C ILE A 18 -8.15 -16.22 -6.43
N THR A 19 -6.83 -16.08 -6.32
CA THR A 19 -6.01 -15.54 -7.42
C THR A 19 -6.20 -16.36 -8.69
N PHE A 20 -6.14 -17.69 -8.58
CA PHE A 20 -6.28 -18.57 -9.73
C PHE A 20 -7.66 -18.43 -10.38
N VAL A 21 -8.74 -18.50 -9.60
CA VAL A 21 -10.12 -18.32 -10.09
C VAL A 21 -10.26 -16.96 -10.77
N LEU A 22 -9.80 -15.87 -10.14
CA LEU A 22 -9.96 -14.54 -10.71
C LEU A 22 -9.13 -14.30 -11.97
N PHE A 23 -7.97 -14.92 -12.14
CA PHE A 23 -7.22 -14.73 -13.37
C PHE A 23 -7.65 -15.70 -14.48
N PHE A 24 -8.03 -16.93 -14.11
CA PHE A 24 -8.49 -17.93 -15.07
C PHE A 24 -9.83 -17.56 -15.71
N PHE A 25 -10.75 -17.00 -14.92
CA PHE A 25 -12.08 -16.60 -15.40
C PHE A 25 -12.13 -15.18 -15.99
N GLU A 26 -10.99 -14.52 -16.19
CA GLU A 26 -10.98 -13.18 -16.77
C GLU A 26 -11.62 -13.05 -18.14
N PRO A 27 -11.39 -13.98 -19.09
CA PRO A 27 -12.06 -13.93 -20.38
C PRO A 27 -13.59 -13.99 -20.29
N ILE A 28 -14.15 -14.42 -19.15
CA ILE A 28 -15.60 -14.46 -18.95
C ILE A 28 -16.11 -13.14 -18.39
N TYR A 29 -15.54 -12.69 -17.25
CA TYR A 29 -16.10 -11.52 -16.57
C TYR A 29 -15.73 -10.19 -17.22
N SER A 30 -14.68 -10.14 -18.06
CA SER A 30 -14.24 -8.90 -18.72
C SER A 30 -15.27 -8.35 -19.70
N HIS A 31 -16.17 -9.20 -20.20
CA HIS A 31 -17.26 -8.84 -21.13
C HIS A 31 -18.60 -8.55 -20.45
N LEU A 32 -18.71 -8.70 -19.12
CA LEU A 32 -19.96 -8.48 -18.39
C LEU A 32 -20.18 -6.98 -18.10
N THR A 33 -21.35 -6.45 -18.47
CA THR A 33 -21.70 -5.02 -18.31
C THR A 33 -22.48 -4.72 -17.03
N TYR A 34 -23.12 -5.72 -16.42
CA TYR A 34 -23.87 -5.60 -15.17
C TYR A 34 -24.96 -4.51 -15.18
N GLU A 35 -25.61 -4.29 -16.32
CA GLU A 35 -26.65 -3.25 -16.52
C GLU A 35 -27.88 -3.39 -15.60
N TYR A 36 -28.11 -4.60 -15.04
CA TYR A 36 -29.19 -4.86 -14.10
C TYR A 36 -28.92 -4.31 -12.68
N LEU A 37 -27.71 -3.84 -12.38
CA LEU A 37 -27.36 -3.26 -11.09
C LEU A 37 -27.46 -1.73 -11.12
N PRO A 38 -27.81 -1.08 -9.98
CA PRO A 38 -27.64 0.36 -9.83
C PRO A 38 -26.20 0.78 -10.18
N ILE A 39 -26.03 1.92 -10.87
CA ILE A 39 -24.73 2.39 -11.39
C ILE A 39 -23.63 2.38 -10.32
N PHE A 40 -23.96 2.81 -9.09
CA PHE A 40 -23.03 2.79 -7.95
C PHE A 40 -22.44 1.39 -7.71
N LEU A 41 -23.26 0.34 -7.77
CA LEU A 41 -22.82 -1.05 -7.60
C LEU A 41 -22.15 -1.59 -8.87
N ALA A 42 -22.69 -1.27 -10.05
CA ALA A 42 -22.12 -1.71 -11.33
C ALA A 42 -20.66 -1.25 -11.51
N ASN A 43 -20.31 -0.06 -11.00
CA ASN A 43 -18.95 0.48 -11.05
C ASN A 43 -17.89 -0.35 -10.31
N TYR A 44 -18.31 -1.23 -9.38
CA TYR A 44 -17.39 -2.18 -8.75
C TYR A 44 -17.10 -3.39 -9.64
N PHE A 45 -17.92 -3.70 -10.65
CA PHE A 45 -17.77 -4.93 -11.45
C PHE A 45 -17.38 -4.67 -12.91
N THR A 46 -17.75 -3.50 -13.45
CA THR A 46 -17.47 -3.17 -14.85
C THR A 46 -16.78 -1.82 -15.02
N LYS A 47 -16.03 -1.71 -16.13
CA LYS A 47 -15.38 -0.47 -16.58
C LYS A 47 -16.23 0.34 -17.54
N VAL A 48 -17.38 -0.18 -17.99
CA VAL A 48 -18.27 0.45 -18.99
C VAL A 48 -18.66 1.87 -18.59
N ASN A 49 -18.89 2.10 -17.29
CA ASN A 49 -19.26 3.41 -16.74
C ASN A 49 -18.06 4.32 -16.40
N GLY A 50 -16.83 3.96 -16.81
CA GLY A 50 -15.60 4.72 -16.54
C GLY A 50 -14.87 4.38 -15.23
N SER A 51 -15.26 3.30 -14.53
CA SER A 51 -14.58 2.85 -13.31
C SER A 51 -13.18 2.32 -13.61
N VAL A 52 -12.18 2.83 -12.88
CA VAL A 52 -10.77 2.38 -12.97
C VAL A 52 -10.45 1.32 -11.90
N PHE A 53 -11.23 1.27 -10.82
CA PHE A 53 -11.04 0.41 -9.64
C PHE A 53 -12.18 -0.60 -9.47
N THR A 54 -12.32 -1.50 -10.43
CA THR A 54 -13.23 -2.65 -10.32
C THR A 54 -12.72 -3.67 -9.29
N LEU A 55 -13.55 -4.60 -8.84
CA LEU A 55 -13.13 -5.69 -7.96
C LEU A 55 -12.29 -6.71 -8.74
N PHE A 56 -12.70 -7.00 -9.98
CA PHE A 56 -11.96 -7.87 -10.89
C PHE A 56 -11.26 -7.00 -11.95
N PRO A 57 -9.96 -7.20 -12.22
CA PRO A 57 -9.07 -8.25 -11.71
C PRO A 57 -8.35 -7.89 -10.39
N TRP A 58 -8.56 -6.68 -9.86
CA TRP A 58 -7.72 -6.09 -8.81
C TRP A 58 -7.65 -6.91 -7.52
N PHE A 59 -8.75 -7.55 -7.12
CA PHE A 59 -8.79 -8.43 -5.97
C PHE A 59 -7.90 -9.68 -6.13
N GLY A 60 -7.70 -10.16 -7.36
CA GLY A 60 -6.76 -11.27 -7.66
C GLY A 60 -5.30 -10.87 -7.39
N TYR A 61 -4.93 -9.63 -7.70
CA TYR A 61 -3.62 -9.09 -7.32
C TYR A 61 -3.50 -8.91 -5.81
N ALA A 62 -4.55 -8.43 -5.15
CA ALA A 62 -4.57 -8.28 -3.69
C ALA A 62 -4.43 -9.64 -2.97
N SER A 63 -5.14 -10.68 -3.43
CA SER A 63 -5.03 -12.03 -2.88
C SER A 63 -3.65 -12.65 -3.12
N LEU A 64 -3.07 -12.45 -4.32
CA LEU A 64 -1.69 -12.88 -4.60
C LEU A 64 -0.68 -12.18 -3.70
N GLY A 65 -0.84 -10.87 -3.49
CA GLY A 65 -0.04 -10.08 -2.55
C GLY A 65 -0.14 -10.59 -1.12
N GLY A 66 -1.37 -10.91 -0.67
CA GLY A 66 -1.60 -11.51 0.65
C GLY A 66 -0.94 -12.88 0.81
N PHE A 67 -1.03 -13.74 -0.22
CA PHE A 67 -0.33 -15.04 -0.24
C PHE A 67 1.19 -14.84 -0.12
N MET A 68 1.78 -13.97 -0.94
CA MET A 68 3.21 -13.67 -0.89
C MET A 68 3.63 -13.12 0.47
N GLY A 69 2.88 -12.17 1.03
CA GLY A 69 3.12 -11.61 2.36
C GLY A 69 3.09 -12.66 3.47
N TYR A 70 2.14 -13.59 3.40
CA TYR A 70 2.07 -14.73 4.32
C TYR A 70 3.31 -15.63 4.21
N MET A 71 3.76 -15.93 2.99
CA MET A 71 4.95 -16.76 2.76
C MET A 71 6.21 -16.09 3.33
N PHE A 72 6.38 -14.79 3.13
CA PHE A 72 7.47 -14.02 3.75
C PHE A 72 7.43 -14.06 5.27
N TYR A 73 6.25 -13.88 5.87
CA TYR A 73 6.09 -13.95 7.32
C TYR A 73 6.44 -15.35 7.86
N LYS A 74 5.94 -16.39 7.20
CA LYS A 74 6.16 -17.78 7.61
C LYS A 74 7.65 -18.16 7.53
N TYR A 75 8.35 -17.75 6.47
CA TYR A 75 9.75 -18.13 6.24
C TYR A 75 10.75 -17.06 6.71
N ARG A 76 10.32 -16.06 7.49
CA ARG A 76 11.16 -14.92 7.93
C ARG A 76 12.45 -15.32 8.67
N GLU A 77 12.45 -16.48 9.32
CA GLU A 77 13.57 -17.01 10.09
C GLU A 77 14.49 -17.94 9.27
N HIS A 78 14.12 -18.24 8.02
CA HIS A 78 14.96 -19.09 7.16
C HIS A 78 16.21 -18.33 6.70
N PRO A 79 17.39 -19.00 6.73
CA PRO A 79 18.61 -18.40 6.23
C PRO A 79 18.48 -18.10 4.73
N HIS A 80 19.03 -16.97 4.30
CA HIS A 80 19.05 -16.52 2.90
C HIS A 80 17.67 -16.30 2.24
N LEU A 81 16.59 -16.11 3.00
CA LEU A 81 15.24 -15.84 2.48
C LEU A 81 15.24 -14.84 1.32
N TYR A 82 15.81 -13.65 1.53
CA TYR A 82 15.83 -12.59 0.51
C TYR A 82 16.59 -12.99 -0.76
N ARG A 83 17.71 -13.70 -0.65
CA ARG A 83 18.47 -14.15 -1.84
C ARG A 83 17.61 -15.11 -2.67
N ASN A 84 17.02 -16.10 -2.01
CA ASN A 84 16.21 -17.12 -2.68
C ASN A 84 14.93 -16.50 -3.25
N ALA A 85 14.28 -15.59 -2.52
CA ALA A 85 13.08 -14.90 -2.97
C ALA A 85 13.36 -13.98 -4.17
N ILE A 86 14.47 -13.24 -4.17
CA ILE A 86 14.88 -12.41 -5.33
C ILE A 86 15.06 -13.30 -6.56
N LEU A 87 15.83 -14.40 -6.45
CA LEU A 87 16.03 -15.31 -7.57
C LEU A 87 14.72 -15.92 -8.07
N LEU A 88 13.89 -16.40 -7.15
CA LEU A 88 12.58 -16.96 -7.47
C LEU A 88 11.69 -15.93 -8.18
N TYR A 89 11.65 -14.69 -7.70
CA TYR A 89 10.79 -13.64 -8.27
C TYR A 89 11.29 -13.16 -9.63
N ILE A 90 12.61 -13.15 -9.86
CA ILE A 90 13.18 -12.87 -11.18
C ILE A 90 12.83 -13.99 -12.16
N VAL A 91 13.06 -15.25 -11.78
CA VAL A 91 12.78 -16.42 -12.64
C VAL A 91 11.29 -16.49 -12.97
N LEU A 92 10.42 -16.41 -11.97
CA LEU A 92 8.97 -16.41 -12.17
C LEU A 92 8.50 -15.16 -12.93
N GLY A 93 9.10 -14.00 -12.67
CA GLY A 93 8.78 -12.75 -13.36
C GLY A 93 9.05 -12.83 -14.86
N ILE A 94 10.24 -13.30 -15.24
CA ILE A 94 10.62 -13.52 -16.65
C ILE A 94 9.75 -14.63 -17.27
N PHE A 95 9.49 -15.70 -16.52
CA PHE A 95 8.59 -16.77 -16.97
C PHE A 95 7.21 -16.20 -17.32
N PHE A 96 6.55 -15.48 -16.41
CA PHE A 96 5.22 -14.93 -16.68
C PHE A 96 5.20 -13.87 -17.78
N LEU A 97 6.28 -13.11 -17.98
CA LEU A 97 6.38 -12.16 -19.10
C LEU A 97 6.48 -12.84 -20.47
N THR A 98 7.20 -13.96 -20.53
CA THR A 98 7.45 -14.70 -21.78
C THR A 98 6.44 -15.81 -22.02
N PHE A 99 5.74 -16.27 -20.98
CA PHE A 99 4.79 -17.38 -21.05
C PHE A 99 3.70 -17.19 -22.10
N PRO A 100 3.00 -16.03 -22.21
CA PRO A 100 1.95 -15.87 -23.22
C PRO A 100 2.45 -16.05 -24.65
N TYR A 101 3.70 -15.62 -24.93
CA TYR A 101 4.32 -15.84 -26.24
C TYR A 101 4.51 -17.33 -26.52
N TRP A 102 5.18 -18.05 -25.61
CA TRP A 102 5.40 -19.49 -25.77
C TRP A 102 4.10 -20.30 -25.80
N ALA A 103 3.11 -19.93 -24.98
CA ALA A 103 1.79 -20.53 -24.98
C ALA A 103 1.08 -20.32 -26.33
N GLY A 104 1.19 -19.13 -26.92
CA GLY A 104 0.62 -18.85 -28.24
C GLY A 104 1.27 -19.68 -29.35
N GLU A 105 2.60 -19.77 -29.37
CA GLU A 105 3.32 -20.56 -30.37
C GLU A 105 3.00 -22.06 -30.25
N ILE A 106 3.02 -22.61 -29.04
CA ILE A 106 2.62 -24.01 -28.81
C ILE A 106 1.16 -24.22 -29.23
N GLY A 107 0.27 -23.26 -28.95
CA GLY A 107 -1.15 -23.36 -29.25
C GLY A 107 -1.43 -23.50 -30.74
N LYS A 108 -0.73 -22.69 -31.55
CA LYS A 108 -0.79 -22.74 -33.02
C LYS A 108 -0.30 -24.08 -33.57
N GLU A 109 0.84 -24.57 -33.08
CA GLU A 109 1.46 -25.82 -33.53
C GLU A 109 0.63 -27.05 -33.15
N THR A 110 -0.06 -27.00 -32.01
CA THR A 110 -0.86 -28.12 -31.47
C THR A 110 -2.35 -28.01 -31.77
N HIS A 111 -2.79 -26.93 -32.41
CA HIS A 111 -4.18 -26.58 -32.67
C HIS A 111 -5.08 -26.54 -31.41
N TYR A 112 -4.51 -26.18 -30.25
CA TYR A 112 -5.26 -26.00 -29.01
C TYR A 112 -5.76 -24.55 -28.85
N TYR A 113 -6.99 -24.30 -29.30
CA TYR A 113 -7.65 -22.98 -29.26
C TYR A 113 -7.65 -22.31 -27.86
N THR A 114 -7.80 -23.09 -26.79
CA THR A 114 -7.78 -22.55 -25.43
C THR A 114 -6.44 -21.92 -25.07
N LEU A 115 -5.33 -22.48 -25.55
CA LEU A 115 -3.99 -21.96 -25.29
C LEU A 115 -3.75 -20.64 -26.03
N GLU A 116 -4.28 -20.53 -27.26
CA GLU A 116 -4.27 -19.30 -28.04
C GLU A 116 -5.10 -18.20 -27.38
N LEU A 117 -6.27 -18.52 -26.81
CA LEU A 117 -7.12 -17.55 -26.11
C LEU A 117 -6.42 -17.00 -24.86
N ILE A 118 -5.76 -17.86 -24.08
CA ILE A 118 -4.96 -17.46 -22.90
C ILE A 118 -3.76 -16.60 -23.35
N ALA A 119 -3.12 -16.94 -24.46
CA ALA A 119 -2.03 -16.16 -25.03
C ALA A 119 -2.49 -14.78 -25.56
N GLY A 120 -3.73 -14.67 -26.05
CA GLY A 120 -4.34 -13.40 -26.45
C GLY A 120 -4.72 -12.50 -25.27
N GLY A 121 -5.16 -13.08 -24.16
CA GLY A 121 -5.46 -12.39 -22.88
C GLY A 121 -4.22 -12.09 -22.02
N ASP A 122 -3.10 -11.74 -22.64
CA ASP A 122 -1.78 -11.74 -21.99
C ASP A 122 -1.56 -10.69 -20.89
N TYR A 123 -2.40 -9.64 -20.86
CA TYR A 123 -2.19 -8.46 -20.04
C TYR A 123 -2.03 -8.78 -18.55
N LEU A 124 -2.89 -9.65 -18.01
CA LEU A 124 -2.87 -10.00 -16.58
C LEU A 124 -1.62 -10.81 -16.24
N ILE A 125 -1.31 -11.79 -17.08
CA ILE A 125 -0.17 -12.68 -16.90
C ILE A 125 1.13 -11.87 -16.96
N LYS A 126 1.29 -11.01 -17.98
CA LYS A 126 2.45 -10.12 -18.10
C LYS A 126 2.53 -9.14 -16.93
N ARG A 127 1.40 -8.64 -16.44
CA ARG A 127 1.37 -7.75 -15.27
C ARG A 127 1.84 -8.46 -13.99
N ILE A 128 1.46 -9.72 -13.77
CA ILE A 128 2.03 -10.51 -12.65
C ILE A 128 3.55 -10.58 -12.79
N GLY A 129 4.05 -10.87 -14.00
CA GLY A 129 5.48 -10.89 -14.28
C GLY A 129 6.18 -9.58 -13.91
N ASN A 130 5.63 -8.45 -14.36
CA ASN A 130 6.14 -7.12 -14.00
C ASN A 130 6.14 -6.88 -12.49
N VAL A 131 5.06 -7.22 -11.78
CA VAL A 131 4.96 -7.05 -10.32
C VAL A 131 6.02 -7.86 -9.59
N LEU A 132 6.28 -9.11 -10.01
CA LEU A 132 7.33 -9.95 -9.43
C LEU A 132 8.72 -9.35 -9.65
N LEU A 133 9.00 -8.82 -10.85
CA LEU A 133 10.26 -8.12 -11.12
C LEU A 133 10.43 -6.85 -10.28
N PHE A 134 9.37 -6.05 -10.13
CA PHE A 134 9.40 -4.88 -9.24
C PHE A 134 9.65 -5.28 -7.78
N PHE A 135 9.04 -6.37 -7.30
CA PHE A 135 9.34 -6.85 -5.94
C PHE A 135 10.77 -7.35 -5.80
N ALA A 136 11.32 -8.04 -6.80
CA ALA A 136 12.73 -8.41 -6.81
C ALA A 136 13.64 -7.17 -6.75
N LEU A 137 13.33 -6.13 -7.54
CA LEU A 137 14.05 -4.85 -7.53
C LEU A 137 13.97 -4.17 -6.15
N PHE A 138 12.79 -4.08 -5.54
CA PHE A 138 12.64 -3.49 -4.21
C PHE A 138 13.38 -4.29 -3.13
N MET A 139 13.42 -5.63 -3.24
CA MET A 139 14.19 -6.47 -2.32
C MET A 139 15.71 -6.32 -2.50
N LEU A 140 16.18 -6.06 -3.72
CA LEU A 140 17.58 -5.71 -4.00
C LEU A 140 17.91 -4.34 -3.38
N LEU A 141 17.03 -3.36 -3.58
CA LEU A 141 17.15 -2.01 -3.04
C LEU A 141 16.77 -1.89 -1.55
N ARG A 142 16.50 -3.01 -0.86
CA ARG A 142 15.95 -2.98 0.51
C ARG A 142 16.78 -2.13 1.45
N LYS A 143 18.12 -2.16 1.38
CA LYS A 143 18.99 -1.36 2.26
C LYS A 143 18.76 0.15 2.10
N VAL A 144 18.43 0.61 0.90
CA VAL A 144 18.10 2.01 0.60
C VAL A 144 16.69 2.32 1.05
N ILE A 145 15.73 1.45 0.71
CA ILE A 145 14.31 1.65 1.00
C ILE A 145 14.03 1.61 2.52
N THR A 146 14.75 0.77 3.26
CA THR A 146 14.64 0.66 4.72
C THR A 146 15.49 1.68 5.47
N SER A 147 16.01 2.72 4.80
CA SER A 147 16.65 3.83 5.49
C SER A 147 15.63 4.56 6.38
N THR A 148 16.08 5.02 7.55
CA THR A 148 15.22 5.69 8.53
C THR A 148 14.54 6.93 7.97
N LEU A 149 15.26 7.69 7.11
CA LEU A 149 14.71 8.87 6.44
C LEU A 149 13.56 8.49 5.51
N LEU A 150 13.77 7.53 4.60
CA LEU A 150 12.75 7.17 3.62
C LEU A 150 11.52 6.54 4.28
N GLN A 151 11.71 5.74 5.34
CA GLN A 151 10.62 5.21 6.14
C GLN A 151 9.81 6.32 6.82
N LYS A 152 10.47 7.33 7.42
CA LYS A 152 9.79 8.49 8.01
C LYS A 152 9.01 9.28 6.96
N ILE A 153 9.55 9.46 5.76
CA ILE A 153 8.83 10.08 4.64
C ILE A 153 7.58 9.24 4.31
N GLY A 154 7.74 7.93 4.12
CA GLY A 154 6.65 7.01 3.77
C GLY A 154 5.51 6.96 4.80
N GLN A 155 5.84 7.00 6.09
CA GLN A 155 4.87 7.00 7.18
C GLN A 155 4.06 8.31 7.29
N ASN A 156 4.62 9.43 6.82
CA ASN A 156 4.00 10.76 6.91
C ASN A 156 3.51 11.26 5.55
N THR A 157 3.24 10.37 4.60
CA THR A 157 2.84 10.73 3.22
C THR A 157 1.59 11.61 3.17
N LEU A 158 0.58 11.35 4.01
CA LEU A 158 -0.62 12.20 4.09
C LEU A 158 -0.27 13.62 4.55
N THR A 159 0.50 13.76 5.62
CA THR A 159 0.92 15.07 6.14
C THR A 159 1.76 15.82 5.11
N ILE A 160 2.72 15.14 4.47
CA ILE A 160 3.55 15.71 3.40
C ILE A 160 2.66 16.16 2.24
N TYR A 161 1.67 15.36 1.85
CA TYR A 161 0.71 15.71 0.79
C TYR A 161 -0.09 16.98 1.14
N VAL A 162 -0.58 17.08 2.36
CA VAL A 162 -1.32 18.27 2.81
C VAL A 162 -0.43 19.51 2.79
N VAL A 163 0.78 19.44 3.35
CA VAL A 163 1.74 20.56 3.34
C VAL A 163 2.14 20.95 1.91
N HIS A 164 2.42 19.96 1.06
CA HIS A 164 2.69 20.14 -0.36
C HIS A 164 1.56 20.91 -1.04
N TYR A 165 0.31 20.50 -0.79
CA TYR A 165 -0.87 21.12 -1.40
C TYR A 165 -1.06 22.56 -0.93
N ILE A 166 -0.86 22.83 0.37
CA ILE A 166 -0.90 24.19 0.94
C ILE A 166 0.19 25.07 0.32
N MET A 167 1.43 24.59 0.20
CA MET A 167 2.53 25.40 -0.32
C MET A 167 2.41 25.65 -1.83
N LEU A 168 2.02 24.63 -2.61
CA LEU A 168 1.94 24.74 -4.05
C LEU A 168 0.71 25.54 -4.48
N TYR A 169 -0.47 25.18 -3.99
CA TYR A 169 -1.73 25.79 -4.43
C TYR A 169 -2.24 26.90 -3.52
N GLY A 170 -1.70 27.01 -2.30
CA GLY A 170 -2.17 28.01 -1.34
C GLY A 170 -3.53 27.66 -0.76
N SER A 171 -3.89 26.39 -0.63
CA SER A 171 -5.28 25.96 -0.37
C SER A 171 -5.95 26.55 0.88
N PHE A 172 -5.19 27.04 1.86
CA PHE A 172 -5.73 27.77 3.02
C PHE A 172 -5.55 29.29 2.97
N THR A 173 -4.54 29.80 2.27
CA THR A 173 -4.15 31.23 2.29
C THR A 173 -4.42 31.95 0.97
N GLY A 174 -4.74 31.23 -0.10
CA GLY A 174 -4.81 31.73 -1.48
C GLY A 174 -3.46 32.17 -2.08
N LEU A 175 -2.36 31.97 -1.36
CA LEU A 175 -1.01 32.42 -1.71
C LEU A 175 -0.10 31.22 -1.97
N GLY A 176 -0.40 30.45 -3.01
CA GLY A 176 0.42 29.32 -3.45
C GLY A 176 1.47 29.71 -4.48
N LEU A 177 2.58 28.96 -4.52
CA LEU A 177 3.61 29.09 -5.55
C LEU A 177 3.04 29.03 -6.98
N TYR A 178 1.99 28.23 -7.18
CA TYR A 178 1.27 28.10 -8.45
C TYR A 178 0.86 29.46 -9.02
N ARG A 179 0.29 30.35 -8.19
CA ARG A 179 -0.19 31.66 -8.66
C ARG A 179 0.93 32.55 -9.23
N PHE A 180 2.15 32.41 -8.71
CA PHE A 180 3.27 33.25 -9.08
C PHE A 180 4.07 32.69 -10.26
N PHE A 181 4.28 31.36 -10.27
CA PHE A 181 5.24 30.69 -11.17
C PHE A 181 4.61 29.78 -12.23
N HIS A 182 3.28 29.60 -12.24
CA HIS A 182 2.61 28.77 -13.25
C HIS A 182 2.94 29.25 -14.67
N ASP A 183 3.47 28.33 -15.47
CA ASP A 183 3.86 28.49 -16.88
C ASP A 183 4.84 29.64 -17.17
N LYS A 184 5.58 30.10 -16.15
CA LYS A 184 6.57 31.18 -16.29
C LYS A 184 8.03 30.73 -16.17
N LEU A 185 8.27 29.49 -15.77
CA LEU A 185 9.61 28.95 -15.52
C LEU A 185 10.17 28.25 -16.75
N ASN A 186 11.46 28.47 -17.04
CA ASN A 186 12.20 27.68 -18.04
C ASN A 186 12.39 26.23 -17.52
N PRO A 187 12.43 25.19 -18.39
CA PRO A 187 12.76 23.81 -18.01
C PRO A 187 13.85 23.64 -16.94
N TYR A 188 14.97 24.36 -17.04
CA TYR A 188 16.06 24.26 -16.06
C TYR A 188 15.67 24.82 -14.68
N GLU A 189 14.99 25.97 -14.67
CA GLU A 189 14.48 26.60 -13.45
C GLU A 189 13.38 25.74 -12.81
N ALA A 190 12.54 25.09 -13.63
CA ALA A 190 11.50 24.20 -13.17
C ALA A 190 12.07 22.96 -12.47
N VAL A 191 13.15 22.36 -13.00
CA VAL A 191 13.83 21.22 -12.36
C VAL A 191 14.42 21.63 -11.02
N ILE A 192 15.15 22.74 -10.97
CA ILE A 192 15.75 23.25 -9.72
C ILE A 192 14.64 23.60 -8.71
N GLY A 193 13.59 24.29 -9.17
CA GLY A 193 12.42 24.65 -8.38
C GLY A 193 11.71 23.42 -7.80
N ALA A 194 11.54 22.36 -8.60
CA ALA A 194 10.93 21.11 -8.13
C ALA A 194 11.75 20.44 -7.01
N VAL A 195 13.08 20.38 -7.16
CA VAL A 195 13.96 19.82 -6.12
C VAL A 195 13.89 20.65 -4.84
N LEU A 196 14.01 21.98 -4.94
CA LEU A 196 13.90 22.89 -3.81
C LEU A 196 12.54 22.79 -3.12
N PHE A 197 11.47 22.65 -3.90
CA PHE A 197 10.12 22.54 -3.40
C PHE A 197 9.88 21.21 -2.66
N VAL A 198 10.37 20.08 -3.18
CA VAL A 198 10.30 18.79 -2.48
C VAL A 198 11.08 18.85 -1.17
N VAL A 199 12.32 19.35 -1.20
CA VAL A 199 13.15 19.49 0.02
C VAL A 199 12.47 20.41 1.03
N GLY A 200 11.97 21.57 0.58
CA GLY A 200 11.25 22.52 1.43
C GLY A 200 10.00 21.92 2.07
N THR A 201 9.19 21.20 1.31
CA THR A 201 8.00 20.51 1.82
C THR A 201 8.36 19.48 2.89
N LEU A 202 9.41 18.69 2.67
CA LEU A 202 9.89 17.71 3.65
C LEU A 202 10.41 18.38 4.93
N LEU A 203 11.20 19.46 4.80
CA LEU A 203 11.72 20.21 5.94
C LEU A 203 10.59 20.82 6.79
N VAL A 204 9.61 21.47 6.15
CA VAL A 204 8.45 22.05 6.84
C VAL A 204 7.65 20.95 7.53
N THR A 205 7.41 19.82 6.84
CA THR A 205 6.65 18.70 7.42
C THR A 205 7.35 18.12 8.64
N PHE A 206 8.65 17.85 8.58
CA PHE A 206 9.37 17.32 9.73
C PHE A 206 9.52 18.33 10.88
N ALA A 207 9.64 19.62 10.57
CA ALA A 207 9.61 20.67 11.59
C ALA A 207 8.26 20.72 12.32
N TYR A 208 7.15 20.55 11.57
CA TYR A 208 5.80 20.47 12.13
C TYR A 208 5.63 19.23 13.03
N LEU A 209 5.98 18.04 12.53
CA LEU A 209 5.86 16.78 13.28
C LEU A 209 6.68 16.78 14.58
N ASN A 210 7.87 17.38 14.55
CA ASN A 210 8.70 17.53 15.75
C ASN A 210 8.04 18.44 16.81
N LYS A 211 7.34 19.50 16.39
CA LYS A 211 6.62 20.39 17.32
C LYS A 211 5.36 19.74 17.87
N GLU A 212 4.62 19.02 17.04
CA GLU A 212 3.43 18.25 17.43
C GLU A 212 3.77 17.25 18.56
N ALA A 213 4.83 16.46 18.38
CA ALA A 213 5.29 15.51 19.39
C ALA A 213 5.65 16.17 20.74
N ILE A 214 6.21 17.39 20.73
CA ILE A 214 6.52 18.14 21.96
C ILE A 214 5.24 18.62 22.65
N ILE A 215 4.24 19.05 21.87
CA ILE A 215 2.95 19.52 22.41
C ILE A 215 2.21 18.35 23.04
N ASP A 216 2.14 17.21 22.37
CA ASP A 216 1.46 16.02 22.89
C ASP A 216 2.10 15.53 24.19
N GLN A 217 3.43 15.48 24.26
CA GLN A 217 4.14 15.15 25.51
C GLN A 217 3.80 16.11 26.66
N LYS A 218 3.67 17.41 26.39
CA LYS A 218 3.27 18.39 27.41
C LYS A 218 1.82 18.16 27.85
N ILE A 219 0.90 17.90 26.92
CA ILE A 219 -0.51 17.63 27.21
C ILE A 219 -0.63 16.36 28.06
N ASP A 220 0.07 15.29 27.70
CA ASP A 220 0.04 14.04 28.46
C ASP A 220 0.65 14.19 29.86
N GLY A 221 1.73 14.98 29.98
CA GLY A 221 2.30 15.35 31.27
C GLY A 221 1.31 16.13 32.16
N ILE A 222 0.52 17.03 31.57
CA ILE A 222 -0.54 17.76 32.28
C ILE A 222 -1.66 16.81 32.72
N LYS A 223 -2.15 15.94 31.83
CA LYS A 223 -3.16 14.93 32.15
C LYS A 223 -2.72 14.01 33.28
N ALA A 224 -1.48 13.54 33.26
CA ALA A 224 -0.91 12.68 34.31
C ALA A 224 -0.85 13.40 35.67
N LYS A 225 -0.44 14.67 35.69
CA LYS A 225 -0.44 15.49 36.91
C LYS A 225 -1.83 15.72 37.47
N ILE A 226 -2.82 16.01 36.62
CA ILE A 226 -4.22 16.16 37.02
C ILE A 226 -4.76 14.86 37.60
N GLY A 227 -4.51 13.72 36.92
CA GLY A 227 -4.93 12.39 37.39
C GLY A 227 -4.33 12.03 38.75
N GLN A 228 -3.03 12.28 38.96
CA GLN A 228 -2.39 12.07 40.27
C GLN A 228 -2.93 13.01 41.35
N GLY A 229 -3.23 14.27 41.02
CA GLY A 229 -3.82 15.23 41.95
C GLY A 229 -5.21 14.82 42.43
N ILE A 230 -6.06 14.37 41.51
CA ILE A 230 -7.41 13.86 41.82
C ILE A 230 -7.32 12.59 42.66
N GLY A 231 -6.43 11.64 42.31
CA GLY A 231 -6.21 10.42 43.07
C GLY A 231 -5.76 10.67 44.51
N ARG A 232 -4.79 11.57 44.72
CA ARG A 232 -4.35 11.99 46.07
C ARG A 232 -5.46 12.67 46.87
N GLY A 233 -6.32 13.46 46.21
CA GLY A 233 -7.48 14.07 46.85
C GLY A 233 -8.47 13.02 47.36
N PHE A 234 -8.75 12.00 46.55
CA PHE A 234 -9.64 10.89 46.93
C PHE A 234 -9.08 10.05 48.08
N ASP A 235 -7.78 9.75 48.06
CA ASP A 235 -7.10 9.03 49.14
C ASP A 235 -7.06 9.83 50.46
N SER A 236 -6.88 11.15 50.36
CA SER A 236 -6.93 12.06 51.52
C SER A 236 -8.33 12.12 52.16
N ILE A 237 -9.39 12.19 51.34
CA ILE A 237 -10.78 12.13 51.82
C ILE A 237 -11.06 10.79 52.46
N LYS A 238 -10.67 9.68 51.81
CA LYS A 238 -10.84 8.32 52.34
C LYS A 238 -10.13 8.13 53.68
N ASN A 239 -8.91 8.63 53.83
CA ASN A 239 -8.16 8.56 55.08
C ASN A 239 -8.75 9.46 56.17
N THR A 240 -9.28 10.63 55.82
CA THR A 240 -9.98 11.53 56.76
C THR A 240 -11.28 10.88 57.27
N ILE A 241 -12.08 10.29 56.38
CA ILE A 241 -13.29 9.54 56.75
C ILE A 241 -12.93 8.36 57.66
N LYS A 242 -11.89 7.59 57.31
CA LYS A 242 -11.45 6.44 58.11
C LYS A 242 -10.99 6.82 59.51
N ARG A 243 -10.38 8.01 59.68
CA ARG A 243 -10.01 8.58 60.99
C ARG A 243 -11.20 9.11 61.79
N PHE A 244 -12.28 9.51 61.13
CA PHE A 244 -13.48 10.02 61.80
C PHE A 244 -14.35 8.87 62.36
N PHE A 245 -14.26 7.68 61.77
CA PHE A 245 -14.97 6.47 62.18
C PHE A 245 -14.13 5.50 63.03
N SER A 246 -12.91 5.90 63.44
CA SER A 246 -12.04 5.17 64.37
C SER A 246 -11.92 5.92 65.69
#